data_AF-A0A432K7M2-F1
#
_entry.id   AF-A0A432K7M2-F1
#
_cell.length_a   1.000
_cell.length_b   1.000
_cell.length_c   1.000
_cell.angle_alpha   90.00
_cell.angle_beta   90.00
_cell.angle_gamma   90.00
#
_symmetry.space_group_name_H-M   'P 1'
#
loop_
_entity.id
_entity.type
_entity.pdbx_description
1 polymer ?
#
loop_
_entity_poly.entity_id
_entity_poly.type
_entity_poly.pdbx_seq_one_letter_code
_entity_poly.pdbx_strand_id
1 'polypeptide(L)'
;LDEALAKKHYGALKNTATPEQRARTPEPTPIASRRVTLVDKRVASPYVIRNYLGPSYKTADKGQAEALDILAQILDGGTSGRMYRQLVVKENLI
;
A
#
# COMPACT_ATOMS: atom_id res chain seq x y z
N LEU A 1 -6.60 10.13 34.14
CA LEU A 1 -5.26 10.41 34.71
C LEU A 1 -4.31 10.94 33.64
N ASP A 2 -4.30 10.33 32.46
CA ASP A 2 -3.39 10.72 31.37
C ASP A 2 -3.63 12.14 30.84
N GLU A 3 -4.87 12.58 30.71
CA GLU A 3 -5.19 13.95 30.27
C GLU A 3 -4.70 15.03 31.25
N ALA A 4 -4.79 14.76 32.56
CA ALA A 4 -4.38 15.71 33.60
C ALA A 4 -2.86 15.89 33.65
N LEU A 5 -2.11 14.80 33.50
CA LEU A 5 -0.65 14.84 33.38
C LEU A 5 -0.23 15.50 32.07
N ALA A 6 -0.90 15.19 30.95
CA ALA A 6 -0.59 15.81 29.66
C ALA A 6 -0.79 17.34 29.69
N LYS A 7 -1.89 17.82 30.27
CA LYS A 7 -2.12 19.26 30.46
C LYS A 7 -1.07 19.91 31.36
N LYS A 8 -0.69 19.25 32.46
CA LYS A 8 0.32 19.78 33.40
C LYS A 8 1.71 19.93 32.76
N HIS A 9 2.12 18.95 31.95
CA HIS A 9 3.49 18.89 31.42
C HIS A 9 3.62 19.49 30.02
N TYR A 10 2.61 19.38 29.16
CA TYR A 10 2.66 19.86 27.78
C TYR A 10 1.77 21.08 27.52
N GLY A 11 0.76 21.34 28.35
CA GLY A 11 -0.20 22.43 28.12
C GLY A 11 0.38 23.84 28.23
N ALA A 12 1.47 24.02 28.97
CA ALA A 12 2.15 25.31 29.12
C ALA A 12 3.17 25.61 28.01
N LEU A 13 3.47 24.64 27.14
CA LEU A 13 4.43 24.83 26.05
C LEU A 13 3.82 25.77 24.99
N LYS A 14 4.50 26.88 24.73
CA LYS A 14 4.12 27.77 23.63
C LYS A 14 4.50 27.13 22.31
N ASN A 15 3.59 27.18 21.33
CA ASN A 15 3.92 26.75 19.99
C ASN A 15 5.00 27.67 19.40
N THR A 16 6.11 27.09 18.94
CA THR A 16 7.27 27.82 18.40
C THR A 16 7.26 27.94 16.88
N ALA A 17 6.34 27.24 16.19
CA ALA A 17 6.24 27.27 14.75
C ALA A 17 4.79 27.18 14.27
N THR A 18 4.46 27.94 13.23
CA THR A 18 3.23 27.78 12.46
C THR A 18 3.61 27.37 11.05
N PRO A 19 3.97 26.09 10.83
CA PRO A 19 4.35 25.64 9.51
C PRO A 19 3.17 25.80 8.56
N GLU A 20 3.46 26.23 7.34
CA GLU A 20 2.46 26.26 6.27
C GLU A 20 1.93 24.85 6.00
N GLN A 21 0.72 24.79 5.42
CA GLN A 21 0.13 23.52 5.03
C GLN A 21 1.04 22.82 4.02
N ARG A 22 1.49 21.61 4.36
CA ARG A 22 2.36 20.83 3.48
C ARG A 22 1.63 20.48 2.17
N ALA A 23 2.08 21.05 1.06
CA ALA A 23 1.68 20.61 -0.27
C ALA A 23 2.31 19.24 -0.57
N ARG A 24 1.48 18.23 -0.86
CA ARG A 24 1.93 16.90 -1.29
C ARG A 24 1.82 16.82 -2.80
N THR A 25 2.94 16.61 -3.48
CA THR A 25 2.94 16.38 -4.93
C THR A 25 2.21 15.08 -5.25
N PRO A 26 1.17 15.10 -6.10
CA PRO A 26 0.52 13.88 -6.55
C PRO A 26 1.39 13.15 -7.57
N GLU A 27 1.24 11.83 -7.61
CA GLU A 27 1.83 11.02 -8.68
C GLU A 27 1.19 11.42 -10.02
N PRO A 28 1.97 11.68 -11.08
CA PRO A 28 1.42 11.92 -12.41
C PRO A 28 0.66 10.71 -12.94
N THR A 29 -0.41 10.95 -13.71
CA THR A 29 -1.19 9.86 -14.31
C THR A 29 -0.31 9.00 -15.22
N PRO A 30 -0.22 7.68 -14.98
CA PRO A 30 0.53 6.78 -15.85
C PRO A 30 -0.11 6.72 -17.24
N ILE A 31 0.66 7.03 -18.29
CA ILE A 31 0.21 6.98 -19.69
C ILE A 31 0.58 5.67 -20.41
N ALA A 32 1.41 4.84 -19.79
CA ALA A 32 1.88 3.58 -20.37
C ALA A 32 2.28 2.58 -19.27
N SER A 33 2.28 1.29 -19.63
CA SER A 33 2.83 0.25 -18.75
C SER A 33 4.36 0.36 -18.68
N ARG A 34 4.92 0.08 -17.50
CA ARG A 34 6.37 0.11 -17.24
C ARG A 34 6.83 -1.29 -16.87
N ARG A 35 7.89 -1.77 -17.50
CA ARG A 35 8.54 -3.05 -17.18
C ARG A 35 10.01 -2.78 -16.87
N VAL A 36 10.45 -3.28 -15.73
CA VAL A 36 11.84 -3.20 -15.27
C VAL A 36 12.32 -4.62 -15.01
N THR A 37 13.50 -4.94 -15.51
CA THR A 37 14.16 -6.23 -15.27
C THR A 37 15.48 -5.97 -14.59
N LEU A 38 15.65 -6.53 -13.40
CA LEU A 38 16.91 -6.51 -12.66
C LEU A 38 17.50 -7.92 -12.70
N VAL A 39 18.78 -8.02 -13.10
CA VAL A 39 19.52 -9.28 -13.15
C VAL A 39 20.72 -9.17 -12.24
N ASP A 40 20.83 -10.07 -11.26
CA ASP A 40 21.95 -10.16 -10.32
C ASP A 40 22.25 -11.63 -10.04
N LYS A 41 23.54 -12.01 -10.07
CA LYS A 41 24.01 -13.39 -9.87
C LYS A 41 23.74 -13.94 -8.47
N ARG A 42 23.44 -13.08 -7.50
CA ARG A 42 23.16 -13.46 -6.11
C ARG A 42 21.69 -13.86 -5.90
N VAL A 43 20.83 -13.71 -6.91
CA VAL A 43 19.42 -14.06 -6.82
C VAL A 43 19.27 -15.57 -6.97
N ALA A 44 18.80 -16.23 -5.90
CA ALA A 44 18.59 -17.68 -5.89
C ALA A 44 17.34 -18.10 -6.68
N SER A 45 16.26 -17.33 -6.57
CA SER A 45 14.99 -17.60 -7.24
C SER A 45 14.47 -16.34 -7.93
N PRO A 46 14.05 -16.42 -9.21
CA PRO A 46 13.43 -15.30 -9.88
C PRO A 46 12.07 -14.99 -9.24
N TYR A 47 11.70 -13.71 -9.27
CA TYR A 47 10.37 -13.27 -8.84
C TYR A 47 9.86 -12.18 -9.78
N VAL A 48 8.54 -12.06 -9.86
CA VAL A 48 7.85 -11.04 -10.65
C VAL A 48 6.92 -10.27 -9.74
N ILE A 49 6.97 -8.94 -9.82
CA ILE A 49 6.03 -8.06 -9.13
C ILE A 49 5.25 -7.28 -10.19
N ARG A 50 3.94 -7.19 -9.99
CA ARG A 50 3.06 -6.36 -10.81
C ARG A 50 2.28 -5.39 -9.92
N ASN A 51 2.52 -4.11 -10.14
CA ASN A 51 1.88 -3.03 -9.40
C ASN A 51 0.92 -2.27 -10.32
N TYR A 52 -0.24 -1.90 -9.78
CA TYR A 52 -1.20 -1.02 -10.44
C TYR A 52 -1.43 0.19 -9.56
N LEU A 53 -1.41 1.39 -10.15
CA LEU A 53 -1.78 2.60 -9.44
C LEU A 53 -3.31 2.59 -9.23
N GLY A 54 -3.74 2.66 -7.98
CA GLY A 54 -5.14 2.65 -7.59
C GLY A 54 -5.45 3.66 -6.48
N PRO A 55 -6.74 3.89 -6.19
CA PRO A 55 -7.15 4.76 -5.11
C PRO A 55 -6.79 4.16 -3.75
N SER A 56 -6.65 5.02 -2.74
CA SER A 56 -6.38 4.64 -1.35
C SER A 56 -7.59 4.95 -0.48
N TYR A 57 -7.65 4.43 0.74
CA TYR A 57 -8.69 4.82 1.72
C TYR A 57 -8.85 6.34 1.91
N LYS A 58 -7.79 7.13 1.64
CA LYS A 58 -7.83 8.59 1.74
C LYS A 58 -8.36 9.27 0.47
N THR A 59 -8.19 8.66 -0.69
CA THR A 59 -8.43 9.27 -2.01
C THR A 59 -9.54 8.58 -2.81
N ALA A 60 -10.06 7.46 -2.33
CA ALA A 60 -11.10 6.68 -2.95
C ALA A 60 -12.49 7.29 -2.73
N ASP A 61 -13.38 7.10 -3.70
CA ASP A 61 -14.81 7.27 -3.45
C ASP A 61 -15.30 6.18 -2.49
N LYS A 62 -16.40 6.44 -1.79
CA LYS A 62 -17.01 5.50 -0.85
C LYS A 62 -17.23 4.14 -1.51
N GLY A 63 -16.69 3.07 -0.90
CA GLY A 63 -16.84 1.70 -1.37
C GLY A 63 -15.75 1.22 -2.33
N GLN A 64 -14.94 2.10 -2.92
CA GLN A 64 -13.88 1.68 -3.85
C GLN A 64 -12.68 1.05 -3.10
N ALA A 65 -12.24 1.66 -2.00
CA ALA A 65 -11.12 1.13 -1.22
C ALA A 65 -11.47 -0.23 -0.60
N GLU A 66 -12.67 -0.35 -0.04
CA GLU A 66 -13.19 -1.58 0.54
C GLU A 66 -13.32 -2.69 -0.53
N ALA A 67 -13.76 -2.34 -1.75
CA ALA A 67 -13.83 -3.28 -2.85
C ALA A 67 -12.44 -3.81 -3.26
N LEU A 68 -11.40 -2.96 -3.23
CA LEU A 68 -10.02 -3.39 -3.50
C LEU A 68 -9.48 -4.34 -2.44
N ASP A 69 -9.81 -4.14 -1.16
CA ASP A 69 -9.42 -5.07 -0.09
C ASP A 69 -10.08 -6.44 -0.27
N ILE A 70 -11.37 -6.47 -0.61
CA ILE A 70 -12.07 -7.73 -0.92
C ILE A 70 -11.47 -8.39 -2.16
N LEU A 71 -11.14 -7.63 -3.20
CA LEU A 71 -10.46 -8.16 -4.38
C LEU A 71 -9.10 -8.79 -4.01
N ALA A 72 -8.30 -8.12 -3.16
CA ALA A 72 -7.03 -8.65 -2.69
C ALA A 72 -7.23 -9.99 -1.96
N GLN A 73 -8.23 -10.08 -1.08
CA GLN A 73 -8.57 -11.33 -0.40
C GLN A 73 -9.03 -12.44 -1.35
N ILE A 74 -9.78 -12.11 -2.42
CA ILE A 74 -10.20 -13.09 -3.43
C ILE A 74 -9.01 -13.61 -4.23
N LEU A 75 -8.06 -12.74 -4.57
CA LEU A 75 -6.90 -13.11 -5.37
C LEU A 75 -5.87 -13.91 -4.56
N ASP A 76 -5.53 -13.44 -3.36
CA ASP A 76 -4.37 -13.92 -2.58
C ASP A 76 -4.70 -14.19 -1.10
N GLY A 77 -5.95 -14.55 -0.79
CA GLY A 77 -6.38 -14.92 0.57
C GLY A 77 -5.80 -16.24 1.11
N GLY A 78 -4.56 -16.59 0.76
CA GLY A 78 -3.87 -17.83 1.10
C GLY A 78 -4.05 -18.93 0.05
N THR A 79 -4.00 -20.19 0.48
CA THR A 79 -4.05 -21.36 -0.40
C THR A 79 -5.37 -21.53 -1.15
N SER A 80 -6.44 -20.88 -0.66
CA SER A 80 -7.73 -20.82 -1.34
C SER A 80 -7.87 -19.60 -2.27
N GLY A 81 -6.88 -18.71 -2.35
CA GLY A 81 -6.89 -17.59 -3.30
C GLY A 81 -6.95 -18.07 -4.75
N ARG A 82 -7.54 -17.25 -5.64
CA ARG A 82 -7.62 -17.58 -7.07
C ARG A 82 -6.24 -17.69 -7.71
N MET A 83 -5.29 -16.83 -7.34
CA MET A 83 -3.94 -16.87 -7.88
C MET A 83 -3.20 -18.12 -7.44
N TYR A 84 -3.25 -18.47 -6.15
CA TYR A 84 -2.61 -19.68 -5.64
C TYR A 84 -3.18 -20.94 -6.31
N ARG A 85 -4.51 -21.07 -6.37
CA ARG A 85 -5.16 -22.23 -6.99
C ARG A 85 -4.83 -22.37 -8.47
N GLN A 86 -4.70 -21.27 -9.19
CA GLN A 86 -4.41 -21.31 -10.62
C GLN A 86 -2.93 -21.56 -10.89
N LEU A 87 -2.05 -20.73 -10.33
CA LEU A 87 -0.63 -20.76 -10.64
C LEU A 87 0.08 -21.91 -9.93
N VAL A 88 -0.19 -22.15 -8.65
CA VAL A 88 0.54 -23.15 -7.85
C VAL A 88 -0.07 -24.54 -8.02
N VAL A 89 -1.39 -24.67 -7.84
CA VAL A 89 -2.01 -26.00 -7.80
C VAL A 89 -2.22 -26.57 -9.21
N LYS A 90 -2.72 -25.78 -10.16
CA LYS A 90 -3.02 -26.28 -11.51
C LYS A 90 -1.83 -26.18 -12.46
N GLU A 91 -1.14 -25.04 -12.46
CA GLU A 91 -0.01 -24.80 -13.37
C GLU A 91 1.33 -25.26 -12.80
N ASN A 92 1.38 -25.66 -11.52
CA ASN A 92 2.58 -26.13 -10.83
C ASN A 92 3.75 -25.12 -10.93
N LEU A 93 3.41 -23.83 -10.79
CA LEU A 93 4.31 -22.71 -10.94
C LEU A 93 4.88 -22.26 -9.58
N ILE A 94 5.42 -23.18 -8.77
CA ILE A 94 6.35 -22.95 -7.66
C ILE A 94 7.19 -24.22 -7.48
#